data_AF-A0A969NVX3-F1
#
_entry.id   AF-A0A969NVX3-F1
#
_cell.length_a   1.000
_cell.length_b   1.000
_cell.length_c   1.000
_cell.angle_alpha   90.00
_cell.angle_beta   90.00
_cell.angle_gamma   90.00
#
_symmetry.space_group_name_H-M   'P 1'
#
loop_
_entity.id
_entity.type
_entity.pdbx_description
1 polymer ?
#
loop_
_entity_poly.entity_id
_entity_poly.type
_entity_poly.pdbx_seq_one_letter_code
_entity_poly.pdbx_strand_id
1 'polypeptide(L)'
;MLPSSSTLAQQLSYLADEVEPAGSSSAERLRDLADAVENGPTAAVWAEANIFELIDAETIAEQVRTNGSRDNWVRWLEMMRNALVFLPIAVTWIGIALALESYTAAVQADPDIAGQSFLYLWQQGFGGRLWLTLSTIALVDGLLLGLVFVLTLIVQMQHHRRDRYAEMVRDELARLLADAALVLTARRSDQQSRLVQQFDRAAQQLMTELSHERVRIDELAKRKEKEVGDIAAFTRDFMSSTQGMLAAVQSLQQVPQQLGRNLTALSGSFQQLTDQQRDQHQEFSHSVQQAAAQLKQMSDAYRAASLDVQTMTTGLQTMGSQLNHMGIDLRDAVRVLHGVADQQEAAIGQTQTAARHLVEAQNQFLTALTHERGTLEHVAMELQTTSRDLPSAAQDLAQSVAQLTAQLAQASAHQQGLAEEMSRTTSQMASLLTATQRLQAQLTMLVRQQSGNRHGKPITSPLADQEN
;
A
#
# COMPACT_ATOMS: atom_id res chain seq x y z
N MET A 1 7.32 6.42 -26.42
CA MET A 1 8.73 6.25 -26.00
C MET A 1 8.79 6.74 -24.57
N LEU A 2 9.16 5.88 -23.62
CA LEU A 2 9.30 6.30 -22.23
C LEU A 2 10.50 7.26 -22.12
N PRO A 3 10.39 8.40 -21.42
CA PRO A 3 11.52 9.27 -21.18
C PRO A 3 12.62 8.50 -20.44
N SER A 4 13.88 8.78 -20.75
CA SER A 4 14.99 8.18 -20.03
C SER A 4 14.94 8.62 -18.56
N SER A 5 15.24 7.73 -17.62
CA SER A 5 15.15 8.00 -16.18
C SER A 5 15.96 9.24 -15.76
N SER A 6 17.08 9.50 -16.43
CA SER A 6 17.91 10.71 -16.21
C SER A 6 17.23 11.98 -16.71
N THR A 7 16.53 11.94 -17.84
CA THR A 7 15.76 13.11 -18.34
C THR A 7 14.61 13.44 -17.39
N LEU A 8 13.93 12.41 -16.88
CA LEU A 8 12.83 12.58 -15.94
C LEU A 8 13.30 13.14 -14.60
N ALA A 9 14.41 12.63 -14.07
CA ALA A 9 15.04 13.17 -12.86
C ALA A 9 15.45 14.64 -13.02
N GLN A 10 16.04 15.01 -14.16
CA GLN A 10 16.41 16.39 -14.44
C GLN A 10 15.20 17.33 -14.54
N GLN A 11 14.09 16.87 -15.13
CA GLN A 11 12.83 17.63 -15.20
C GLN A 11 12.19 17.81 -13.82
N LEU A 12 12.19 16.77 -12.99
CA LEU A 12 11.72 16.84 -11.61
C LEU A 12 12.56 17.80 -10.76
N SER A 13 13.89 17.77 -10.90
CA SER A 13 14.78 18.70 -10.20
C SER A 13 14.60 20.14 -10.67
N TYR A 14 14.43 20.38 -11.97
CA TYR A 14 14.16 21.72 -12.49
C TYR A 14 12.85 22.27 -11.93
N LEU A 15 11.79 21.45 -11.92
CA LEU A 15 10.49 21.85 -11.36
C LEU A 15 10.56 22.06 -9.84
N ALA A 16 11.41 21.29 -9.15
CA ALA A 16 11.68 21.51 -7.72
C ALA A 16 12.32 22.89 -7.46
N ASP A 17 13.30 23.29 -8.27
CA ASP A 17 13.92 24.62 -8.18
C ASP A 17 12.91 25.75 -8.47
N GLU A 18 11.99 25.50 -9.40
CA GLU A 18 10.94 26.45 -9.78
C GLU A 18 9.87 26.62 -8.68
N VAL A 19 9.58 25.56 -7.92
CA VAL A 19 8.58 25.53 -6.84
C VAL A 19 9.17 25.88 -5.46
N GLU A 20 10.49 25.78 -5.28
CA GLU A 20 11.20 26.08 -4.02
C GLU A 20 10.83 27.43 -3.38
N PRO A 21 10.65 28.54 -4.14
CA PRO A 21 10.21 29.81 -3.57
C PRO A 21 8.80 29.76 -2.94
N ALA A 22 7.94 28.86 -3.42
CA ALA A 22 6.56 28.69 -2.96
C ALA A 22 6.45 27.69 -1.80
N GLY A 23 7.35 26.70 -1.72
CA GLY A 23 7.36 25.68 -0.67
C GLY A 23 8.62 24.81 -0.67
N SER A 24 9.50 25.02 0.31
CA SER A 24 10.78 24.29 0.43
C SER A 24 10.61 22.79 0.64
N SER A 25 9.59 22.36 1.40
CA SER A 25 9.34 20.93 1.67
C SER A 25 8.85 20.19 0.41
N SER A 26 8.04 20.84 -0.42
CA SER A 26 7.55 20.28 -1.67
C SER A 26 8.69 20.11 -2.68
N ALA A 27 9.58 21.10 -2.76
CA ALA A 27 10.78 21.04 -3.59
C ALA A 27 11.74 19.92 -3.13
N GLU A 28 11.95 19.74 -1.82
CA GLU A 28 12.77 18.66 -1.29
C GLU A 28 12.22 17.27 -1.66
N ARG A 29 10.90 17.05 -1.54
CA ARG A 29 10.25 15.80 -1.96
C ARG A 29 10.38 15.52 -3.46
N LEU A 30 10.32 16.56 -4.29
CA LEU A 30 10.52 16.42 -5.74
C LEU A 30 11.96 16.06 -6.10
N ARG A 31 12.94 16.61 -5.37
CA ARG A 31 14.37 16.24 -5.50
C ARG A 31 14.60 14.80 -5.03
N ASP A 32 14.01 14.39 -3.91
CA ASP A 32 14.09 13.01 -3.43
C ASP A 32 13.47 12.01 -4.42
N LEU A 33 12.37 12.39 -5.08
CA LEU A 33 11.76 11.59 -6.15
C LEU A 33 12.65 11.53 -7.40
N ALA A 34 13.27 12.65 -7.78
CA ALA A 34 14.22 12.70 -8.89
C ALA A 34 15.38 11.72 -8.66
N ASP A 35 15.96 11.74 -7.47
CA ASP A 35 17.02 10.81 -7.06
C ASP A 35 16.55 9.34 -7.09
N ALA A 36 15.35 9.06 -6.59
CA ALA A 36 14.77 7.71 -6.62
C ALA A 36 14.58 7.18 -8.05
N VAL A 37 14.15 8.03 -8.98
CA VAL A 37 14.01 7.69 -10.41
C VAL A 37 15.38 7.40 -11.05
N GLU A 38 16.44 8.12 -10.66
CA GLU A 38 17.79 7.96 -11.23
C GLU A 38 18.60 6.76 -10.67
N ASN A 39 17.98 5.89 -9.85
CA ASN A 39 18.57 4.74 -9.14
C ASN A 39 19.14 5.07 -7.74
N GLY A 40 18.56 6.07 -7.06
CA GLY A 40 18.86 6.33 -5.66
C GLY A 40 18.53 5.15 -4.73
N PRO A 41 19.17 5.04 -3.56
CA PRO A 41 18.97 3.96 -2.59
C PRO A 41 17.52 3.87 -2.07
N THR A 42 16.74 4.94 -2.22
CA THR A 42 15.33 5.05 -1.81
C THR A 42 14.33 4.59 -2.89
N ALA A 43 14.79 4.18 -4.08
CA ALA A 43 13.92 3.78 -5.19
C ALA A 43 12.91 2.67 -4.83
N ALA A 44 13.31 1.71 -3.99
CA ALA A 44 12.43 0.64 -3.52
C ALA A 44 11.30 1.16 -2.61
N VAL A 45 11.60 2.12 -1.74
CA VAL A 45 10.63 2.73 -0.81
C VAL A 45 9.60 3.56 -1.60
N TRP A 46 10.06 4.33 -2.59
CA TRP A 46 9.18 5.12 -3.46
C TRP A 46 8.36 4.26 -4.44
N ALA A 47 8.82 3.06 -4.79
CA ALA A 47 8.05 2.12 -5.62
C ALA A 47 6.94 1.37 -4.84
N GLU A 48 7.02 1.36 -3.51
CA GLU A 48 5.99 0.81 -2.62
C GLU A 48 5.00 1.89 -2.15
N ALA A 49 5.45 3.13 -2.01
CA ALA A 49 4.61 4.26 -1.63
C ALA A 49 3.77 4.79 -2.80
N ASN A 50 2.54 5.25 -2.51
CA ASN A 50 1.72 5.94 -3.50
C ASN A 50 2.22 7.38 -3.69
N ILE A 51 2.94 7.62 -4.79
CA ILE A 51 3.59 8.91 -5.08
C ILE A 51 2.57 10.06 -5.11
N PHE A 52 1.34 9.81 -5.59
CA PHE A 52 0.27 10.82 -5.64
C PHE A 52 -0.27 11.21 -4.26
N GLU A 53 -0.11 10.35 -3.25
CA GLU A 53 -0.50 10.64 -1.87
C GLU A 53 0.62 11.39 -1.13
N LEU A 54 1.87 11.15 -1.49
CA LEU A 54 3.04 11.83 -0.90
C LEU A 54 3.32 13.21 -1.51
N ILE A 55 3.02 13.38 -2.80
CA ILE A 55 3.22 14.61 -3.56
C ILE A 55 1.89 14.99 -4.20
N ASP A 56 1.14 15.83 -3.50
CA ASP A 56 -0.13 16.36 -4.01
C ASP A 56 0.12 17.57 -4.93
N ALA A 57 -0.18 17.36 -6.22
CA ALA A 57 -0.09 18.39 -7.24
C ALA A 57 -0.98 19.59 -6.96
N GLU A 58 -2.15 19.37 -6.34
CA GLU A 58 -3.09 20.44 -6.01
C GLU A 58 -2.50 21.35 -4.94
N THR A 59 -1.99 20.76 -3.86
CA THR A 59 -1.39 21.50 -2.75
C THR A 59 -0.17 22.31 -3.22
N ILE A 60 0.66 21.76 -4.12
CA ILE A 60 1.81 22.47 -4.68
C ILE A 60 1.37 23.63 -5.58
N ALA A 61 0.39 23.40 -6.46
CA ALA A 61 -0.16 24.44 -7.32
C ALA A 61 -0.81 25.57 -6.48
N GLU A 62 -1.47 25.22 -5.38
CA GLU A 62 -2.05 26.17 -4.45
C GLU A 62 -0.99 27.01 -3.74
N GLN A 63 0.10 26.38 -3.31
CA GLN A 63 1.25 27.08 -2.74
C GLN A 63 1.88 28.02 -3.75
N VAL A 64 2.01 27.63 -5.02
CA VAL A 64 2.50 28.51 -6.09
C VAL A 64 1.51 29.65 -6.36
N ARG A 65 0.21 29.39 -6.31
CA ARG A 65 -0.83 30.43 -6.47
C ARG A 65 -0.77 31.49 -5.36
N THR A 66 -0.55 31.06 -4.12
CA THR A 66 -0.60 31.91 -2.93
C THR A 66 0.75 32.54 -2.56
N ASN A 67 1.84 31.77 -2.67
CA ASN A 67 3.19 32.14 -2.23
C ASN A 67 4.19 32.31 -3.38
N GLY A 68 3.83 31.96 -4.62
CA GLY A 68 4.75 31.87 -5.77
C GLY A 68 5.40 33.18 -6.23
N SER A 69 5.17 34.30 -5.55
CA SER A 69 6.08 35.43 -5.68
C SER A 69 6.07 36.28 -4.42
N ARG A 70 7.27 36.74 -4.04
CA ARG A 70 7.57 37.79 -3.06
C ARG A 70 6.99 39.16 -3.43
N ASP A 71 5.87 39.20 -4.15
CA ASP A 71 5.24 40.38 -4.72
C ASP A 71 4.46 41.15 -3.66
N ASN A 72 5.18 41.59 -2.63
CA ASN A 72 4.74 42.64 -1.72
C ASN A 72 4.21 43.86 -2.50
N TRP A 73 4.70 44.07 -3.72
CA TRP A 73 4.23 45.13 -4.61
C TRP A 73 2.78 44.95 -5.05
N VAL A 74 2.34 43.73 -5.41
CA VAL A 74 0.92 43.48 -5.79
C VAL A 74 0.00 43.71 -4.61
N ARG A 75 0.37 43.23 -3.42
CA ARG A 75 -0.36 43.49 -2.18
C ARG A 75 -0.43 44.99 -1.87
N TRP A 76 0.66 45.72 -2.12
CA TRP A 76 0.70 47.18 -1.96
C TRP A 76 -0.20 47.90 -2.97
N LEU A 77 -0.25 47.46 -4.24
CA LEU A 77 -1.18 47.98 -5.24
C LEU A 77 -2.64 47.73 -4.88
N GLU A 78 -2.97 46.56 -4.33
CA GLU A 78 -4.31 46.26 -3.85
C GLU A 78 -4.73 47.19 -2.71
N MET A 79 -3.83 47.42 -1.76
CA MET A 79 -4.06 48.36 -0.66
C MET A 79 -4.21 49.80 -1.18
N MET A 80 -3.34 50.23 -2.10
CA MET A 80 -3.46 51.54 -2.75
C MET A 80 -4.77 51.69 -3.49
N ARG A 81 -5.19 50.70 -4.27
CA ARG A 81 -6.47 50.71 -4.98
C ARG A 81 -7.63 50.88 -4.01
N ASN A 82 -7.65 50.09 -2.94
CA ASN A 82 -8.70 50.14 -1.93
C ASN A 82 -8.77 51.52 -1.26
N ALA A 83 -7.62 52.16 -0.99
CA ALA A 83 -7.58 53.52 -0.47
C ALA A 83 -8.00 54.57 -1.51
N LEU A 84 -7.54 54.45 -2.76
CA LEU A 84 -7.83 55.39 -3.85
C LEU A 84 -9.31 55.41 -4.23
N VAL A 85 -10.06 54.32 -4.04
CA VAL A 85 -11.51 54.28 -4.29
C VAL A 85 -12.28 55.35 -3.48
N PHE A 86 -11.78 55.72 -2.30
CA PHE A 86 -12.40 56.75 -1.47
C PHE A 86 -11.96 58.18 -1.84
N LEU A 87 -10.89 58.31 -2.62
CA LEU A 87 -10.28 59.60 -2.93
C LEU A 87 -11.17 60.49 -3.82
N PRO A 88 -11.84 59.98 -4.87
CA PRO A 88 -12.83 60.77 -5.63
C PRO A 88 -13.92 61.35 -4.73
N ILE A 89 -14.52 60.50 -3.88
CA ILE A 89 -15.58 60.93 -2.96
C ILE A 89 -15.07 62.04 -2.03
N ALA A 90 -13.88 61.87 -1.46
CA ALA A 90 -13.27 62.89 -0.61
C ALA A 90 -13.04 64.21 -1.36
N VAL A 91 -12.54 64.14 -2.60
CA VAL A 91 -12.32 65.31 -3.46
C VAL A 91 -13.64 66.03 -3.77
N THR A 92 -14.70 65.29 -4.11
CA THR A 92 -16.02 65.88 -4.35
C THR A 92 -16.54 66.61 -3.11
N TRP A 93 -16.45 65.99 -1.92
CA TRP A 93 -16.92 66.60 -0.67
C TRP A 93 -16.12 67.84 -0.28
N ILE A 94 -14.79 67.81 -0.42
CA ILE A 94 -13.93 68.97 -0.20
C ILE A 94 -14.29 70.08 -1.19
N GLY A 95 -14.52 69.74 -2.45
CA GLY A 95 -14.94 70.67 -3.50
C GLY A 95 -16.27 71.36 -3.16
N ILE A 96 -17.27 70.60 -2.71
CA ILE A 96 -18.57 71.15 -2.28
C ILE A 96 -18.41 72.06 -1.06
N ALA A 97 -17.62 71.66 -0.06
CA ALA A 97 -17.38 72.47 1.14
C ALA A 97 -16.76 73.83 0.80
N LEU A 98 -15.71 73.83 -0.03
CA LEU A 98 -15.05 75.06 -0.50
C LEU A 98 -15.96 75.92 -1.39
N ALA A 99 -16.78 75.28 -2.21
CA ALA A 99 -17.75 75.99 -3.06
C ALA A 99 -18.85 76.65 -2.23
N LEU A 100 -19.33 76.00 -1.17
CA LEU A 100 -20.34 76.56 -0.26
C LEU A 100 -19.79 77.77 0.50
N GLU A 101 -18.56 77.68 1.01
CA GLU A 101 -17.87 78.79 1.66
C GLU A 101 -17.71 79.98 0.69
N SER A 102 -17.23 79.71 -0.53
CA SER A 102 -17.04 80.75 -1.56
C SER A 102 -18.35 81.39 -2.01
N TYR A 103 -19.43 80.61 -2.11
CA TYR A 103 -20.75 81.10 -2.46
C TYR A 103 -21.30 82.08 -1.42
N THR A 104 -21.20 81.73 -0.13
CA THR A 104 -21.65 82.64 0.95
C THR A 104 -20.87 83.96 0.95
N ALA A 105 -19.55 83.90 0.74
CA ALA A 105 -18.72 85.10 0.60
C ALA A 105 -19.05 85.91 -0.66
N ALA A 106 -19.43 85.27 -1.77
CA ALA A 106 -19.83 85.93 -3.01
C ALA A 106 -21.16 86.68 -2.85
N VAL A 107 -22.19 86.03 -2.30
CA VAL A 107 -23.51 86.64 -2.06
C VAL A 107 -23.46 87.78 -1.04
N GLN A 108 -22.61 87.67 -0.02
CA GLN A 108 -22.40 88.77 0.94
C GLN A 108 -21.74 90.00 0.28
N ALA A 109 -20.87 89.80 -0.70
CA ALA A 109 -20.19 90.89 -1.38
C ALA A 109 -21.07 91.56 -2.46
N ASP A 110 -21.93 90.78 -3.11
CA ASP A 110 -22.87 91.27 -4.12
C ASP A 110 -24.19 90.47 -4.02
N PRO A 111 -25.25 91.09 -3.46
CA PRO A 111 -26.55 90.44 -3.29
C PRO A 111 -27.24 90.09 -4.60
N ASP A 112 -26.91 90.76 -5.72
CA ASP A 112 -27.59 90.56 -7.00
C ASP A 112 -27.22 89.21 -7.64
N ILE A 113 -26.09 88.60 -7.23
CA ILE A 113 -25.67 87.29 -7.71
C ILE A 113 -26.49 86.14 -7.09
N ALA A 114 -27.23 86.38 -6.01
CA ALA A 114 -28.06 85.37 -5.34
C ALA A 114 -29.17 84.79 -6.24
N GLY A 115 -29.54 85.50 -7.32
CA GLY A 115 -30.51 85.03 -8.31
C GLY A 115 -29.94 84.07 -9.36
N GLN A 116 -28.62 83.87 -9.41
CA GLN A 116 -27.98 82.97 -10.38
C GLN A 116 -27.88 81.54 -9.83
N SER A 117 -27.81 80.54 -10.71
CA SER A 117 -27.70 79.15 -10.27
C SER A 117 -26.33 78.88 -9.63
N PHE A 118 -26.32 78.16 -8.51
CA PHE A 118 -25.10 77.82 -7.77
C PHE A 118 -24.05 77.12 -8.65
N LEU A 119 -24.47 76.15 -9.48
CA LEU A 119 -23.57 75.41 -10.37
C LEU A 119 -22.92 76.31 -11.42
N TYR A 120 -23.66 77.30 -11.93
CA TYR A 120 -23.12 78.27 -12.89
C TYR A 120 -22.05 79.16 -12.25
N LEU A 121 -22.31 79.65 -11.02
CA LEU A 121 -21.36 80.44 -10.26
C LEU A 121 -20.11 79.64 -9.86
N TRP A 122 -20.27 78.37 -9.51
CA TRP A 122 -19.17 77.48 -9.18
C TRP A 122 -18.29 77.17 -10.40
N GLN A 123 -18.89 76.96 -11.58
CA GLN A 123 -18.14 76.79 -12.83
C GLN A 123 -17.29 78.02 -13.16
N GLN A 124 -17.76 79.22 -12.81
CA GLN A 124 -17.01 80.48 -12.97
C GLN A 124 -16.05 80.77 -11.80
N GLY A 125 -15.95 79.89 -10.80
CA GLY A 125 -15.08 80.07 -9.65
C GLY A 125 -15.49 81.23 -8.74
N PHE A 126 -16.78 81.57 -8.70
CA PHE A 126 -17.35 82.67 -7.89
C PHE A 126 -16.64 84.02 -8.13
N GLY A 127 -16.36 84.34 -9.40
CA GLY A 127 -15.68 85.59 -9.78
C GLY A 127 -14.18 85.60 -9.49
N GLY A 128 -13.53 84.43 -9.61
CA GLY A 128 -12.08 84.28 -9.39
C GLY A 128 -11.66 84.03 -7.95
N ARG A 129 -12.61 83.81 -7.04
CA ARG A 129 -12.35 83.55 -5.61
C ARG A 129 -12.01 82.08 -5.32
N LEU A 130 -12.46 81.17 -6.19
CA LEU A 130 -12.19 79.75 -6.10
C LEU A 130 -11.51 79.25 -7.38
N TRP A 131 -10.33 78.67 -7.23
CA TRP A 131 -9.57 78.05 -8.33
C TRP A 131 -10.09 76.64 -8.70
N LEU A 132 -10.77 75.98 -7.75
CA LEU A 132 -11.46 74.70 -7.94
C LEU A 132 -12.86 74.90 -8.52
N THR A 133 -12.94 75.03 -9.84
CA THR A 133 -14.23 75.06 -10.56
C THR A 133 -14.88 73.67 -10.61
N LEU A 134 -16.17 73.64 -10.89
CA LEU A 134 -16.93 72.39 -11.10
C LEU A 134 -16.25 71.49 -12.16
N SER A 135 -15.81 72.06 -13.29
CA SER A 135 -15.08 71.32 -14.33
C SER A 135 -13.73 70.77 -13.86
N THR A 136 -13.02 71.50 -13.01
CA THR A 136 -11.74 71.03 -12.46
C THR A 136 -11.95 69.80 -11.59
N ILE A 137 -12.96 69.83 -10.72
CA ILE A 137 -13.30 68.70 -9.84
C ILE A 137 -13.77 67.50 -10.65
N ALA A 138 -14.66 67.71 -11.63
CA ALA A 138 -15.12 66.64 -12.50
C ALA A 138 -13.96 65.98 -13.28
N LEU A 139 -12.98 66.76 -13.72
CA LEU A 139 -11.78 66.25 -14.39
C LEU A 139 -10.89 65.45 -13.43
N VAL A 140 -10.65 65.97 -12.21
CA VAL A 140 -9.87 65.27 -11.19
C VAL A 140 -10.54 63.96 -10.78
N ASP A 141 -11.84 63.98 -10.50
CA ASP A 141 -12.61 62.78 -10.17
C ASP A 141 -12.60 61.77 -11.32
N GLY A 142 -12.76 62.24 -12.56
CA GLY A 142 -12.66 61.40 -13.76
C GLY A 142 -11.28 60.74 -13.91
N LEU A 143 -10.19 61.49 -13.67
CA LEU A 143 -8.84 60.95 -13.70
C LEU A 143 -8.58 59.95 -12.56
N LEU A 144 -9.07 60.22 -11.36
CA LEU A 144 -8.94 59.32 -10.22
C LEU A 144 -9.71 58.01 -10.44
N LEU A 145 -10.95 58.09 -10.92
CA LEU A 145 -11.74 56.91 -11.30
C LEU A 145 -11.05 56.12 -12.42
N GLY A 146 -10.53 56.80 -13.45
CA GLY A 146 -9.75 56.18 -14.51
C GLY A 146 -8.51 55.45 -13.98
N LEU A 147 -7.77 56.08 -13.05
CA LEU A 147 -6.60 55.48 -12.41
C LEU A 147 -6.97 54.23 -11.60
N VAL A 148 -8.04 54.29 -10.80
CA VAL A 148 -8.55 53.13 -10.04
C VAL A 148 -8.94 52.00 -10.97
N PHE A 149 -9.60 52.31 -12.09
CA PHE A 149 -9.99 51.31 -13.08
C PHE A 149 -8.76 50.63 -13.70
N VAL A 150 -7.78 51.40 -14.15
CA VAL A 150 -6.52 50.86 -14.69
C VAL A 150 -5.79 49.99 -13.65
N LEU A 151 -5.73 50.44 -12.40
CA LEU A 151 -5.11 49.69 -11.32
C LEU A 151 -5.84 48.38 -11.02
N THR A 152 -7.16 48.39 -11.11
CA THR A 152 -8.00 47.18 -10.98
C THR A 152 -7.71 46.19 -12.11
N LEU A 153 -7.62 46.66 -13.36
CA LEU A 153 -7.26 45.81 -14.49
C LEU A 153 -5.86 45.20 -14.35
N ILE A 154 -4.88 45.97 -13.89
CA ILE A 154 -3.51 45.46 -13.67
C ILE A 154 -3.50 44.36 -12.62
N VAL A 155 -4.14 44.59 -11.47
CA VAL A 155 -4.24 43.59 -10.39
C VAL A 155 -4.95 42.33 -10.89
N GLN A 156 -6.06 42.48 -11.62
CA GLN A 156 -6.83 41.35 -12.11
C GLN A 156 -6.09 40.56 -13.20
N MET A 157 -5.37 41.25 -14.10
CA MET A 157 -4.52 40.60 -15.09
C MET A 157 -3.37 39.83 -14.44
N GLN A 158 -2.80 40.36 -13.34
CA GLN A 158 -1.75 39.69 -12.60
C GLN A 158 -2.27 38.43 -11.90
N HIS A 159 -3.47 38.48 -11.28
CA HIS A 159 -4.12 37.30 -10.71
C HIS A 159 -4.38 36.23 -11.77
N HIS A 160 -4.97 36.60 -12.92
CA HIS A 160 -5.17 35.65 -14.03
C HIS A 160 -3.88 35.02 -14.54
N ARG A 161 -2.77 35.77 -14.58
CA ARG A 161 -1.46 35.22 -14.95
C ARG A 161 -0.94 34.20 -13.94
N ARG A 162 -1.14 34.46 -12.64
CA ARG A 162 -0.75 33.54 -11.56
C ARG A 162 -1.58 32.27 -11.59
N ASP A 163 -2.89 32.40 -11.79
CA ASP A 163 -3.79 31.24 -11.88
C ASP A 163 -3.39 30.33 -13.05
N ARG A 164 -3.15 30.92 -14.24
CA ARG A 164 -2.65 30.19 -15.41
C ARG A 164 -1.32 29.49 -15.15
N TYR A 165 -0.40 30.16 -14.45
CA TYR A 165 0.91 29.59 -14.13
C TYR A 165 0.79 28.44 -13.12
N ALA A 166 -0.05 28.58 -12.10
CA ALA A 166 -0.34 27.50 -11.14
C ALA A 166 -0.98 26.29 -11.83
N GLU A 167 -1.91 26.51 -12.77
CA GLU A 167 -2.48 25.46 -13.61
C GLU A 167 -1.42 24.76 -14.47
N MET A 168 -0.51 25.51 -15.11
CA MET A 168 0.59 24.92 -15.89
C MET A 168 1.52 24.07 -15.03
N VAL A 169 1.90 24.55 -13.85
CA VAL A 169 2.74 23.79 -12.90
C VAL A 169 2.01 22.53 -12.44
N ARG A 170 0.71 22.60 -12.17
CA ARG A 170 -0.11 21.45 -11.79
C ARG A 170 -0.10 20.37 -12.88
N ASP A 171 -0.37 20.76 -14.12
CA ASP A 171 -0.45 19.84 -15.25
C ASP A 171 0.91 19.17 -15.53
N GLU A 172 1.99 19.96 -15.50
CA GLU A 172 3.36 19.45 -15.68
C GLU A 172 3.75 18.50 -14.54
N LEU A 173 3.46 18.86 -13.29
CA LEU A 173 3.74 18.01 -12.13
C LEU A 173 2.94 16.70 -12.20
N ALA A 174 1.64 16.76 -12.50
CA ALA A 174 0.81 15.56 -12.64
C ALA A 174 1.35 14.60 -13.72
N ARG A 175 1.82 15.17 -14.84
CA ARG A 175 2.43 14.41 -15.92
C ARG A 175 3.76 13.76 -15.49
N LEU A 176 4.66 14.51 -14.86
CA LEU A 176 5.94 14.00 -14.39
C LEU A 176 5.78 12.93 -13.29
N LEU A 177 4.81 13.10 -12.39
CA LEU A 177 4.49 12.10 -11.35
C LEU A 177 3.95 10.81 -11.97
N ALA A 178 3.12 10.89 -13.02
CA ALA A 178 2.64 9.71 -13.74
C ALA A 178 3.78 8.97 -14.45
N ASP A 179 4.69 9.70 -15.11
CA ASP A 179 5.87 9.11 -15.74
C ASP A 179 6.81 8.47 -14.70
N ALA A 180 7.00 9.11 -13.54
CA ALA A 180 7.82 8.59 -12.44
C ALA A 180 7.20 7.31 -11.84
N ALA A 181 5.88 7.32 -11.59
CA ALA A 181 5.15 6.15 -11.12
C ALA A 181 5.28 4.97 -12.09
N LEU A 182 5.22 5.22 -13.40
CA LEU A 182 5.34 4.19 -14.42
C LEU A 182 6.77 3.60 -14.44
N VAL A 183 7.81 4.44 -14.37
CA VAL A 183 9.20 3.99 -14.29
C VAL A 183 9.47 3.16 -13.03
N LEU A 184 8.96 3.60 -11.87
CA LEU A 184 9.12 2.89 -10.60
C LEU A 184 8.34 1.57 -10.57
N THR A 185 7.12 1.54 -11.14
CA THR A 185 6.32 0.31 -11.26
C THR A 185 6.95 -0.70 -12.22
N ALA A 186 7.48 -0.23 -13.36
CA ALA A 186 8.22 -1.08 -14.29
C ALA A 186 9.43 -1.72 -13.60
N ARG A 187 10.17 -0.96 -12.77
CA ARG A 187 11.29 -1.50 -11.97
C ARG A 187 10.85 -2.51 -10.91
N ARG A 188 9.73 -2.26 -10.20
CA ARG A 188 9.18 -3.21 -9.23
C ARG A 188 8.91 -4.57 -9.88
N SER A 189 8.32 -4.57 -11.08
CA SER A 189 8.05 -5.80 -11.83
C SER A 189 9.33 -6.58 -12.21
N ASP A 190 10.40 -5.86 -12.58
CA ASP A 190 11.70 -6.47 -12.91
C ASP A 190 12.44 -6.99 -11.65
N GLN A 191 12.25 -6.35 -10.50
CA GLN A 191 12.80 -6.84 -9.24
C GLN A 191 12.08 -8.11 -8.75
N GLN A 192 10.77 -8.18 -8.92
CA GLN A 192 9.97 -9.34 -8.53
C GLN A 192 10.26 -10.55 -9.43
N SER A 193 10.50 -10.33 -10.73
CA SER A 193 10.92 -11.39 -11.65
C SER A 193 12.31 -11.95 -11.31
N ARG A 194 13.26 -11.09 -10.91
CA ARG A 194 14.59 -11.52 -10.43
C ARG A 194 14.51 -12.34 -9.14
N LEU A 195 13.62 -11.98 -8.20
CA LEU A 195 13.40 -12.77 -6.98
C LEU A 195 12.86 -14.15 -7.30
N VAL A 196 11.91 -14.28 -8.23
CA VAL A 196 11.39 -15.58 -8.69
C VAL A 196 12.49 -16.40 -9.36
N GLN A 197 13.33 -15.79 -10.20
CA GLN A 197 14.48 -16.48 -10.83
C GLN A 197 15.54 -16.91 -9.81
N GLN A 198 15.77 -16.11 -8.76
CA GLN A 198 16.67 -16.48 -7.66
C GLN A 198 16.09 -17.63 -6.83
N PHE A 199 14.78 -17.63 -6.57
CA PHE A 199 14.09 -18.74 -5.92
C PHE A 199 14.15 -20.03 -6.74
N ASP A 200 13.96 -19.94 -8.06
CA ASP A 200 14.03 -21.08 -8.97
C ASP A 200 15.46 -21.66 -9.04
N ARG A 201 16.50 -20.79 -9.09
CA ARG A 201 17.89 -21.25 -8.98
C ARG A 201 18.20 -21.88 -7.62
N ALA A 202 17.70 -21.31 -6.53
CA ALA A 202 17.87 -21.88 -5.19
C ALA A 202 17.15 -23.24 -5.06
N ALA A 203 15.95 -23.38 -5.63
CA ALA A 203 15.20 -24.62 -5.68
C ALA A 203 15.91 -25.69 -6.55
N GLN A 204 16.48 -25.28 -7.69
CA GLN A 204 17.26 -26.18 -8.55
C GLN A 204 18.57 -26.62 -7.90
N GLN A 205 19.27 -25.73 -7.17
CA GLN A 205 20.44 -26.10 -6.38
C GLN A 205 20.08 -27.11 -5.29
N LEU A 206 18.96 -26.91 -4.60
CA LEU A 206 18.49 -27.80 -3.53
C LEU A 206 18.07 -29.17 -4.10
N MET A 207 17.42 -29.21 -5.26
CA MET A 207 17.14 -30.46 -5.98
C MET A 207 18.42 -31.16 -6.48
N THR A 208 19.41 -30.40 -6.92
CA THR A 208 20.69 -30.94 -7.39
C THR A 208 21.46 -31.58 -6.24
N GLU A 209 21.51 -30.94 -5.06
CA GLU A 209 22.10 -31.54 -3.86
C GLU A 209 21.35 -32.79 -3.40
N LEU A 210 20.00 -32.77 -3.39
CA LEU A 210 19.20 -33.95 -3.04
C LEU A 210 19.37 -35.12 -4.04
N SER A 211 19.63 -34.82 -5.31
CA SER A 211 19.92 -35.83 -6.33
C SER A 211 21.32 -36.43 -6.19
N HIS A 212 22.31 -35.62 -5.80
CA HIS A 212 23.66 -36.07 -5.47
C HIS A 212 23.68 -36.97 -4.22
N GLU A 213 22.83 -36.68 -3.23
CA GLU A 213 22.64 -37.52 -2.04
C GLU A 213 22.02 -38.89 -2.40
N ARG A 214 21.11 -38.94 -3.38
CA ARG A 214 20.50 -40.20 -3.88
C ARG A 214 21.48 -41.09 -4.66
N VAL A 215 22.41 -40.51 -5.42
CA VAL A 215 23.47 -41.27 -6.10
C VAL A 215 24.45 -41.88 -5.09
N ARG A 216 24.69 -41.19 -3.97
CA ARG A 216 25.47 -41.68 -2.84
C ARG A 216 24.84 -42.91 -2.16
N ILE A 217 23.50 -42.96 -2.11
CA ILE A 217 22.74 -44.09 -1.55
C ILE A 217 22.85 -45.35 -2.45
N ASP A 218 23.01 -45.19 -3.77
CA ASP A 218 23.11 -46.32 -4.71
C ASP A 218 24.51 -47.00 -4.71
N GLU A 219 25.57 -46.23 -4.45
CA GLU A 219 26.93 -46.77 -4.25
C GLU A 219 27.09 -47.51 -2.90
N LEU A 220 26.25 -47.20 -1.92
CA LEU A 220 26.17 -47.87 -0.62
C LEU A 220 25.51 -49.26 -0.69
N ALA A 221 24.73 -49.53 -1.74
CA ALA A 221 24.05 -50.83 -1.93
C ALA A 221 24.98 -51.94 -2.47
N LYS A 222 26.04 -51.61 -3.21
CA LYS A 222 26.98 -52.60 -3.80
C LYS A 222 28.05 -53.12 -2.84
N ARG A 223 28.20 -52.53 -1.65
CA ARG A 223 29.18 -52.92 -0.62
C ARG A 223 28.57 -53.79 0.51
N LYS A 224 27.43 -54.43 0.26
CA LYS A 224 26.65 -55.19 1.26
C LYS A 224 26.90 -56.70 1.31
N GLU A 225 27.93 -57.21 0.63
CA GLU A 225 28.27 -58.65 0.63
C GLU A 225 29.46 -59.00 1.53
N LYS A 226 30.16 -58.00 2.07
CA LYS A 226 31.34 -58.22 2.91
C LYS A 226 31.33 -57.32 4.14
N GLU A 227 30.49 -57.65 5.11
CA GLU A 227 30.89 -57.72 6.52
C GLU A 227 29.71 -58.08 7.42
N VAL A 228 29.72 -59.33 7.87
CA VAL A 228 28.88 -59.87 8.95
C VAL A 228 29.18 -59.20 10.31
N GLY A 229 30.06 -58.19 10.37
CA GLY A 229 30.35 -57.37 11.55
C GLY A 229 29.43 -56.14 11.74
N ASP A 230 28.71 -55.70 10.71
CA ASP A 230 27.93 -54.45 10.71
C ASP A 230 26.57 -54.51 11.42
N ILE A 231 26.10 -55.70 11.81
CA ILE A 231 24.78 -55.87 12.43
C ILE A 231 24.73 -55.19 13.82
N ALA A 232 25.85 -55.15 14.54
CA ALA A 232 25.94 -54.48 15.83
C ALA A 232 26.03 -52.94 15.72
N ALA A 233 26.56 -52.42 14.60
CA ALA A 233 26.56 -50.98 14.29
C ALA A 233 25.18 -50.54 13.78
N PHE A 234 24.57 -51.33 12.89
CA PHE A 234 23.20 -51.14 12.41
C PHE A 234 22.18 -51.07 13.55
N THR A 235 22.28 -51.91 14.57
CA THR A 235 21.36 -51.89 15.72
C THR A 235 21.51 -50.59 16.55
N ARG A 236 22.71 -50.01 16.58
CA ARG A 236 23.01 -48.76 17.29
C ARG A 236 22.53 -47.55 16.49
N ASP A 237 22.72 -47.56 15.17
CA ASP A 237 22.24 -46.53 14.25
C ASP A 237 20.71 -46.58 14.10
N PHE A 238 20.12 -47.78 14.13
CA PHE A 238 18.67 -47.96 14.17
C PHE A 238 18.09 -47.40 15.47
N MET A 239 18.69 -47.69 16.64
CA MET A 239 18.26 -47.09 17.91
C MET A 239 18.41 -45.55 17.93
N SER A 240 19.49 -45.01 17.37
CA SER A 240 19.69 -43.56 17.22
C SER A 240 18.65 -42.94 16.29
N SER A 241 18.35 -43.59 15.16
CA SER A 241 17.29 -43.18 14.24
C SER A 241 15.91 -43.24 14.88
N THR A 242 15.67 -44.22 15.77
CA THR A 242 14.40 -44.36 16.49
C THR A 242 14.23 -43.24 17.53
N GLN A 243 15.32 -42.83 18.20
CA GLN A 243 15.33 -41.63 19.05
C GLN A 243 15.12 -40.34 18.26
N GLY A 244 15.73 -40.22 17.08
CA GLY A 244 15.49 -39.10 16.17
C GLY A 244 14.04 -39.03 15.69
N MET A 245 13.41 -40.18 15.43
CA MET A 245 12.01 -40.29 15.03
C MET A 245 11.05 -39.95 16.20
N LEU A 246 11.38 -40.34 17.43
CA LEU A 246 10.68 -39.93 18.65
C LEU A 246 10.78 -38.41 18.90
N ALA A 247 11.95 -37.82 18.66
CA ALA A 247 12.14 -36.37 18.75
C ALA A 247 11.38 -35.63 17.64
N ALA A 248 11.36 -36.16 16.42
CA ALA A 248 10.56 -35.63 15.32
C ALA A 248 9.05 -35.72 15.61
N VAL A 249 8.58 -36.83 16.18
CA VAL A 249 7.20 -36.99 16.65
C VAL A 249 6.86 -35.98 17.75
N GLN A 250 7.77 -35.73 18.69
CA GLN A 250 7.58 -34.67 19.70
C GLN A 250 7.53 -33.27 19.09
N SER A 251 8.33 -32.99 18.05
CA SER A 251 8.27 -31.70 17.35
C SER A 251 6.96 -31.54 16.55
N LEU A 252 6.44 -32.62 15.97
CA LEU A 252 5.14 -32.66 15.28
C LEU A 252 3.96 -32.45 16.23
N GLN A 253 4.13 -32.66 17.55
CA GLN A 253 3.11 -32.32 18.56
C GLN A 253 3.03 -30.81 18.85
N GLN A 254 4.06 -30.03 18.53
CA GLN A 254 4.09 -28.58 18.81
C GLN A 254 3.48 -27.74 17.68
N VAL A 255 3.59 -28.22 16.43
CA VAL A 255 3.06 -27.57 15.22
C VAL A 255 1.56 -27.25 15.30
N PRO A 256 0.67 -28.15 15.78
CA PRO A 256 -0.76 -27.88 15.83
C PRO A 256 -1.14 -26.83 16.87
N GLN A 257 -0.37 -26.72 17.97
CA GLN A 257 -0.60 -25.70 18.99
C GLN A 257 -0.21 -24.29 18.49
N GLN A 258 0.85 -24.18 17.69
CA GLN A 258 1.22 -22.92 17.03
C GLN A 258 0.21 -22.52 15.95
N LEU A 259 -0.23 -23.45 15.11
CA LEU A 259 -1.28 -23.21 14.11
C LEU A 259 -2.58 -22.76 14.76
N GLY A 260 -3.01 -23.39 15.86
CA GLY A 260 -4.22 -22.99 16.59
C GLY A 260 -4.14 -21.57 17.17
N ARG A 261 -2.98 -21.16 17.72
CA ARG A 261 -2.78 -19.79 18.21
C ARG A 261 -2.81 -18.76 17.07
N ASN A 262 -2.15 -19.05 15.96
CA ASN A 262 -2.11 -18.15 14.82
C ASN A 262 -3.50 -18.00 14.16
N LEU A 263 -4.25 -19.09 14.00
CA LEU A 263 -5.62 -19.04 13.48
C LEU A 263 -6.55 -18.25 14.39
N THR A 264 -6.41 -18.40 15.71
CA THR A 264 -7.20 -17.62 16.69
C THR A 264 -6.87 -16.13 16.62
N ALA A 265 -5.58 -15.78 16.50
CA ALA A 265 -5.14 -14.39 16.35
C ALA A 265 -5.61 -13.77 15.03
N LEU A 266 -5.60 -14.56 13.95
CA LEU A 266 -6.03 -14.14 12.62
C LEU A 266 -7.55 -13.94 12.59
N SER A 267 -8.32 -14.86 13.18
CA SER A 267 -9.77 -14.72 13.39
C SER A 267 -10.11 -13.48 14.22
N GLY A 268 -9.37 -13.21 15.31
CA GLY A 268 -9.54 -12.00 16.11
C GLY A 268 -9.25 -10.71 15.35
N SER A 269 -8.24 -10.72 14.47
CA SER A 269 -7.91 -9.56 13.62
C SER A 269 -8.98 -9.30 12.56
N PHE A 270 -9.55 -10.36 11.97
CA PHE A 270 -10.69 -10.24 11.04
C PHE A 270 -11.97 -9.75 11.73
N GLN A 271 -12.22 -10.18 12.98
CA GLN A 271 -13.31 -9.67 13.80
C GLN A 271 -13.16 -8.16 14.00
N GLN A 272 -11.98 -7.72 14.42
CA GLN A 272 -11.70 -6.30 14.65
C GLN A 272 -11.83 -5.46 13.37
N LEU A 273 -11.35 -5.97 12.23
CA LEU A 273 -11.51 -5.28 10.94
C LEU A 273 -12.99 -5.17 10.54
N THR A 274 -13.78 -6.22 10.73
CA THR A 274 -15.21 -6.24 10.41
C THR A 274 -15.98 -5.25 11.29
N ASP A 275 -15.68 -5.21 12.59
CA ASP A 275 -16.31 -4.30 13.54
C ASP A 275 -15.93 -2.85 13.24
N GLN A 276 -14.65 -2.58 12.95
CA GLN A 276 -14.18 -1.24 12.57
C GLN A 276 -14.81 -0.74 11.26
N GLN A 277 -14.95 -1.60 10.25
CA GLN A 277 -15.63 -1.27 8.99
C GLN A 277 -17.12 -0.97 9.21
N ARG A 278 -17.78 -1.74 10.08
CA ARG A 278 -19.19 -1.54 10.42
C ARG A 278 -19.43 -0.20 11.11
N ASP A 279 -18.55 0.19 12.03
CA ASP A 279 -18.62 1.49 12.71
C ASP A 279 -18.40 2.65 11.72
N GLN A 280 -17.40 2.54 10.83
CA GLN A 280 -17.18 3.51 9.76
C GLN A 280 -18.39 3.63 8.81
N HIS A 281 -19.07 2.53 8.51
CA HIS A 281 -20.29 2.55 7.69
C HIS A 281 -21.42 3.34 8.38
N GLN A 282 -21.60 3.18 9.69
CA GLN A 282 -22.62 3.92 10.44
C GLN A 282 -22.32 5.42 10.44
N GLU A 283 -21.05 5.80 10.65
CA GLU A 283 -20.61 7.19 10.63
C GLU A 283 -20.76 7.83 9.23
N PHE A 284 -20.37 7.10 8.18
CA PHE A 284 -20.53 7.55 6.79
C PHE A 284 -22.00 7.71 6.40
N SER A 285 -22.85 6.74 6.75
CA SER A 285 -24.31 6.82 6.51
C SER A 285 -24.92 8.04 7.20
N HIS A 286 -24.51 8.32 8.43
CA HIS A 286 -24.94 9.52 9.15
C HIS A 286 -24.48 10.81 8.45
N SER A 287 -23.23 10.86 8.00
CA SER A 287 -22.68 12.01 7.25
C SER A 287 -23.42 12.27 5.93
N VAL A 288 -23.70 11.21 5.16
CA VAL A 288 -24.46 11.31 3.91
C VAL A 288 -25.91 11.77 4.15
N GLN A 289 -26.56 11.25 5.19
CA GLN A 289 -27.91 11.69 5.56
C GLN A 289 -27.92 13.16 6.01
N GLN A 290 -26.90 13.60 6.73
CA GLN A 290 -26.75 14.98 7.17
C GLN A 290 -26.50 15.93 5.99
N ALA A 291 -25.63 15.55 5.05
CA ALA A 291 -25.40 16.30 3.81
C ALA A 291 -26.68 16.40 2.95
N ALA A 292 -27.43 15.31 2.82
CA ALA A 292 -28.70 15.30 2.12
C ALA A 292 -29.76 16.20 2.80
N ALA A 293 -29.82 16.19 4.14
CA ALA A 293 -30.71 17.06 4.89
C ALA A 293 -30.34 18.54 4.73
N GLN A 294 -29.04 18.87 4.75
CA GLN A 294 -28.55 20.23 4.57
C GLN A 294 -28.82 20.75 3.14
N LEU A 295 -28.62 19.91 2.13
CA LEU A 295 -28.96 20.24 0.74
C LEU A 295 -30.46 20.48 0.57
N LYS A 296 -31.30 19.65 1.20
CA LYS A 296 -32.75 19.84 1.21
C LYS A 296 -33.15 21.16 1.86
N GLN A 297 -32.58 21.49 3.02
CA GLN A 297 -32.85 22.75 3.72
C GLN A 297 -32.45 23.96 2.87
N MET A 298 -31.32 23.87 2.16
CA MET A 298 -30.87 24.92 1.26
C MET A 298 -31.81 25.07 0.06
N SER A 299 -32.25 23.96 -0.55
CA SER A 299 -33.25 23.94 -1.61
C SER A 299 -34.58 24.58 -1.18
N ASP A 300 -35.07 24.27 0.03
CA ASP A 300 -36.31 24.84 0.55
C ASP A 300 -36.18 26.36 0.78
N ALA A 301 -35.02 26.82 1.26
CA ALA A 301 -34.72 28.25 1.40
C ALA A 301 -34.69 28.98 0.03
N TYR A 302 -34.12 28.36 -1.00
CA TYR A 302 -34.14 28.90 -2.37
C TYR A 302 -35.55 28.94 -2.96
N ARG A 303 -36.36 27.91 -2.75
CA ARG A 303 -37.78 27.90 -3.18
C ARG A 303 -38.55 29.05 -2.54
N ALA A 304 -38.38 29.25 -1.23
CA ALA A 304 -38.99 30.34 -0.49
C ALA A 304 -38.56 31.71 -1.03
N ALA A 305 -37.27 31.91 -1.29
CA ALA A 305 -36.75 33.14 -1.89
C ALA A 305 -37.33 33.39 -3.30
N SER A 306 -37.48 32.34 -4.12
CA SER A 306 -38.07 32.48 -5.46
C SER A 306 -39.55 32.89 -5.42
N LEU A 307 -40.32 32.36 -4.46
CA LEU A 307 -41.71 32.71 -4.23
C LEU A 307 -41.84 34.17 -3.78
N ASP A 308 -40.92 34.64 -2.94
CA ASP A 308 -40.88 36.03 -2.48
C ASP A 308 -40.56 36.98 -3.65
N VAL A 309 -39.58 36.64 -4.49
CA VAL A 309 -39.26 37.38 -5.73
C VAL A 309 -40.44 37.38 -6.71
N GLN A 310 -41.16 36.27 -6.85
CA GLN A 310 -42.33 36.18 -7.72
C GLN A 310 -43.49 37.04 -7.19
N THR A 311 -43.69 37.07 -5.88
CA THR A 311 -44.66 37.95 -5.21
C THR A 311 -44.29 39.42 -5.43
N MET A 312 -43.01 39.77 -5.29
CA MET A 312 -42.47 41.10 -5.55
C MET A 312 -42.62 41.52 -7.02
N THR A 313 -42.40 40.58 -7.95
CA THR A 313 -42.59 40.78 -9.40
C THR A 313 -44.05 41.06 -9.74
N THR A 314 -44.98 40.33 -9.10
CA THR A 314 -46.42 40.52 -9.28
C THR A 314 -46.87 41.87 -8.69
N GLY A 315 -46.32 42.26 -7.53
CA GLY A 315 -46.52 43.59 -6.94
C GLY A 315 -46.02 44.74 -7.84
N LEU A 316 -44.83 44.57 -8.44
CA LEU A 316 -44.25 45.53 -9.39
C LEU A 316 -45.04 45.62 -10.71
N GLN A 317 -45.59 44.50 -11.19
CA GLN A 317 -46.51 44.51 -12.34
C GLN A 317 -47.81 45.25 -12.03
N THR A 318 -48.29 45.18 -10.78
CA THR A 318 -49.47 45.92 -10.33
C THR A 318 -49.19 47.42 -10.19
N MET A 319 -47.93 47.82 -9.96
CA MET A 319 -47.43 49.20 -10.06
C MET A 319 -47.24 49.68 -11.52
N GLY A 320 -47.69 48.92 -12.51
CA GLY A 320 -47.46 49.13 -13.93
C GLY A 320 -48.09 50.39 -14.52
N SER A 321 -47.31 51.48 -14.53
CA SER A 321 -47.29 52.45 -15.63
C SER A 321 -45.94 53.17 -15.82
N GLN A 322 -44.99 53.08 -14.87
CA GLN A 322 -43.70 53.79 -14.95
C GLN A 322 -42.45 52.91 -15.15
N LEU A 323 -42.52 51.58 -15.08
CA LEU A 323 -41.33 50.72 -14.99
C LEU A 323 -41.17 49.73 -16.17
N ASN A 324 -41.29 50.22 -17.40
CA ASN A 324 -41.17 49.38 -18.60
C ASN A 324 -39.73 48.88 -18.87
N HIS A 325 -38.72 49.37 -18.14
CA HIS A 325 -37.31 49.01 -18.33
C HIS A 325 -36.78 48.09 -17.22
N MET A 326 -37.31 48.20 -16.00
CA MET A 326 -36.99 47.28 -14.89
C MET A 326 -37.62 45.89 -15.05
N GLY A 327 -38.68 45.77 -15.85
CA GLY A 327 -39.41 44.51 -16.05
C GLY A 327 -38.73 43.49 -16.97
N ILE A 328 -37.64 43.86 -17.66
CA ILE A 328 -36.83 42.95 -18.49
C ILE A 328 -35.75 42.30 -17.62
N ASP A 329 -34.97 43.10 -16.88
CA ASP A 329 -33.91 42.61 -15.99
C ASP A 329 -34.43 41.68 -14.88
N LEU A 330 -35.60 42.00 -14.28
CA LEU A 330 -36.18 41.15 -13.24
C LEU A 330 -36.68 39.80 -13.79
N ARG A 331 -37.15 39.79 -15.04
CA ARG A 331 -37.68 38.57 -15.70
C ARG A 331 -36.55 37.63 -16.11
N ASP A 332 -35.42 38.19 -16.52
CA ASP A 332 -34.21 37.43 -16.81
C ASP A 332 -33.56 36.91 -15.52
N ALA A 333 -33.55 37.70 -14.44
CA ALA A 333 -33.12 37.23 -13.12
C ALA A 333 -33.97 36.06 -12.59
N VAL A 334 -35.30 36.12 -12.74
CA VAL A 334 -36.21 35.02 -12.37
C VAL A 334 -35.98 33.76 -13.22
N ARG A 335 -35.65 33.93 -14.51
CA ARG A 335 -35.28 32.80 -15.40
C ARG A 335 -34.00 32.12 -14.99
N VAL A 336 -32.97 32.90 -14.64
CA VAL A 336 -31.69 32.39 -14.15
C VAL A 336 -31.88 31.66 -12.82
N LEU A 337 -32.68 32.21 -11.90
CA LEU A 337 -33.00 31.55 -10.63
C LEU A 337 -33.75 30.22 -10.82
N HIS A 338 -34.70 30.14 -11.76
CA HIS A 338 -35.34 28.87 -12.12
C HIS A 338 -34.34 27.87 -12.72
N GLY A 339 -33.47 28.32 -13.63
CA GLY A 339 -32.46 27.45 -14.23
C GLY A 339 -31.46 26.89 -13.20
N VAL A 340 -31.07 27.70 -12.21
CA VAL A 340 -30.22 27.27 -11.11
C VAL A 340 -30.96 26.28 -10.20
N ALA A 341 -32.25 26.50 -9.91
CA ALA A 341 -33.05 25.58 -9.10
C ALA A 341 -33.20 24.20 -9.78
N ASP A 342 -33.48 24.17 -11.08
CA ASP A 342 -33.61 22.92 -11.85
C ASP A 342 -32.27 22.17 -11.94
N GLN A 343 -31.17 22.89 -12.15
CA GLN A 343 -29.83 22.31 -12.21
C GLN A 343 -29.40 21.75 -10.84
N GLN A 344 -29.81 22.41 -9.75
CA GLN A 344 -29.53 21.95 -8.39
C GLN A 344 -30.38 20.73 -8.01
N GLU A 345 -31.64 20.65 -8.43
CA GLU A 345 -32.51 19.48 -8.22
C GLU A 345 -31.95 18.24 -8.94
N ALA A 346 -31.42 18.41 -10.15
CA ALA A 346 -30.71 17.36 -10.88
C ALA A 346 -29.42 16.90 -10.16
N ALA A 347 -28.63 17.84 -9.64
CA ALA A 347 -27.41 17.54 -8.88
C ALA A 347 -27.70 16.79 -7.57
N ILE A 348 -28.79 17.14 -6.87
CA ILE A 348 -29.25 16.43 -5.67
C ILE A 348 -29.69 14.99 -6.02
N GLY A 349 -30.40 14.81 -7.13
CA GLY A 349 -30.76 13.48 -7.63
C GLY A 349 -29.55 12.60 -7.95
N GLN A 350 -28.52 13.17 -8.59
CA GLN A 350 -27.28 12.47 -8.90
C GLN A 350 -26.49 12.10 -7.64
N THR A 351 -26.36 13.02 -6.67
CA THR A 351 -25.66 12.73 -5.41
C THR A 351 -26.39 11.69 -4.56
N GLN A 352 -27.73 11.70 -4.52
CA GLN A 352 -28.49 10.62 -3.85
C GLN A 352 -28.31 9.26 -4.53
N THR A 353 -28.26 9.24 -5.86
CA THR A 353 -28.07 7.99 -6.62
C THR A 353 -26.67 7.44 -6.42
N ALA A 354 -25.64 8.30 -6.47
CA ALA A 354 -24.26 7.93 -6.17
C ALA A 354 -24.12 7.40 -4.73
N ALA A 355 -24.74 8.06 -3.76
CA ALA A 355 -24.75 7.62 -2.37
C ALA A 355 -25.38 6.21 -2.21
N ARG A 356 -26.50 5.94 -2.88
CA ARG A 356 -27.12 4.61 -2.87
C ARG A 356 -26.21 3.54 -3.46
N HIS A 357 -25.58 3.80 -4.60
CA HIS A 357 -24.65 2.86 -5.21
C HIS A 357 -23.43 2.57 -4.31
N LEU A 358 -22.95 3.57 -3.58
CA LEU A 358 -21.81 3.42 -2.68
C LEU A 358 -22.17 2.59 -1.44
N VAL A 359 -23.37 2.80 -0.88
CA VAL A 359 -23.92 1.96 0.20
C VAL A 359 -24.16 0.52 -0.26
N GLU A 360 -24.70 0.32 -1.47
CA GLU A 360 -24.90 -1.01 -2.07
C GLU A 360 -23.57 -1.75 -2.25
N ALA A 361 -22.56 -1.08 -2.81
CA ALA A 361 -21.22 -1.65 -3.01
C ALA A 361 -20.53 -2.03 -1.69
N GLN A 362 -20.66 -1.20 -0.65
CA GLN A 362 -20.14 -1.54 0.68
C GLN A 362 -20.89 -2.71 1.33
N ASN A 363 -22.21 -2.80 1.20
CA ASN A 363 -22.96 -3.94 1.72
C ASN A 363 -22.56 -5.26 1.02
N GLN A 364 -22.30 -5.21 -0.28
CA GLN A 364 -21.76 -6.37 -1.02
C GLN A 364 -20.36 -6.75 -0.50
N PHE A 365 -19.51 -5.77 -0.20
CA PHE A 365 -18.19 -6.02 0.39
C PHE A 365 -18.27 -6.64 1.79
N LEU A 366 -19.14 -6.14 2.68
CA LEU A 366 -19.37 -6.72 4.01
C LEU A 366 -19.90 -8.17 3.91
N THR A 367 -20.75 -8.43 2.94
CA THR A 367 -21.26 -9.80 2.67
C THR A 367 -20.14 -10.72 2.19
N ALA A 368 -19.24 -10.22 1.34
CA ALA A 368 -18.05 -10.98 0.91
C ALA A 368 -17.09 -11.27 2.07
N LEU A 369 -16.85 -10.31 2.95
CA LEU A 369 -16.00 -10.50 4.14
C LEU A 369 -16.60 -11.51 5.14
N THR A 370 -17.90 -11.46 5.38
CA THR A 370 -18.58 -12.45 6.23
C THR A 370 -18.57 -13.84 5.62
N HIS A 371 -18.65 -13.94 4.29
CA HIS A 371 -18.48 -15.21 3.59
C HIS A 371 -17.05 -15.77 3.74
N GLU A 372 -16.02 -14.95 3.50
CA GLU A 372 -14.62 -15.36 3.69
C GLU A 372 -14.34 -15.80 5.12
N ARG A 373 -14.88 -15.09 6.12
CA ARG A 373 -14.82 -15.50 7.52
C ARG A 373 -15.41 -16.90 7.73
N GLY A 374 -16.59 -17.18 7.19
CA GLY A 374 -17.21 -18.50 7.31
C GLY A 374 -16.32 -19.61 6.75
N THR A 375 -15.60 -19.35 5.66
CA THR A 375 -14.63 -20.30 5.12
C THR A 375 -13.41 -20.48 6.01
N LEU A 376 -12.89 -19.40 6.62
CA LEU A 376 -11.77 -19.47 7.57
C LEU A 376 -12.15 -20.21 8.85
N GLU A 377 -13.37 -20.02 9.37
CA GLU A 377 -13.89 -20.80 10.50
C GLU A 377 -14.00 -22.28 10.17
N HIS A 378 -14.44 -22.62 8.94
CA HIS A 378 -14.49 -24.00 8.49
C HIS A 378 -13.10 -24.64 8.36
N VAL A 379 -12.14 -23.94 7.76
CA VAL A 379 -10.74 -24.38 7.65
C VAL A 379 -10.10 -24.52 9.04
N ALA A 380 -10.41 -23.61 9.97
CA ALA A 380 -9.94 -23.70 11.34
C ALA A 380 -10.50 -24.93 12.06
N MET A 381 -11.79 -25.26 11.88
CA MET A 381 -12.41 -26.47 12.42
C MET A 381 -11.80 -27.73 11.81
N GLU A 382 -11.59 -27.77 10.48
CA GLU A 382 -11.00 -28.91 9.79
C GLU A 382 -9.54 -29.14 10.20
N LEU A 383 -8.75 -28.07 10.34
CA LEU A 383 -7.40 -28.10 10.91
C LEU A 383 -7.40 -28.54 12.37
N GLN A 384 -8.40 -28.13 13.15
CA GLN A 384 -8.52 -28.54 14.56
C GLN A 384 -8.88 -30.02 14.70
N THR A 385 -9.73 -30.55 13.83
CA THR A 385 -10.01 -32.00 13.74
C THR A 385 -8.76 -32.76 13.34
N THR A 386 -8.07 -32.32 12.27
CA THR A 386 -6.82 -32.93 11.81
C THR A 386 -5.73 -32.87 12.90
N SER A 387 -5.64 -31.76 13.62
CA SER A 387 -4.76 -31.57 14.78
C SER A 387 -5.09 -32.51 15.94
N ARG A 388 -6.35 -32.92 16.09
CA ARG A 388 -6.79 -33.82 17.15
C ARG A 388 -6.47 -35.28 16.82
N ASP A 389 -6.42 -35.60 15.53
CA ASP A 389 -6.16 -36.96 15.02
C ASP A 389 -4.65 -37.23 14.82
N LEU A 390 -3.84 -36.19 14.60
CA LEU A 390 -2.38 -36.30 14.46
C LEU A 390 -1.69 -36.98 15.67
N PRO A 391 -2.02 -36.64 16.93
CA PRO A 391 -1.44 -37.29 18.10
C PRO A 391 -1.74 -38.79 18.17
N SER A 392 -2.95 -39.22 17.83
CA SER A 392 -3.30 -40.64 17.75
C SER A 392 -2.51 -41.37 16.66
N ALA A 393 -2.41 -40.79 15.47
CA ALA A 393 -1.62 -41.38 14.38
C ALA A 393 -0.12 -41.48 14.75
N ALA A 394 0.42 -40.48 15.44
CA ALA A 394 1.79 -40.49 15.93
C ALA A 394 2.00 -41.55 17.04
N GLN A 395 0.98 -41.77 17.88
CA GLN A 395 1.00 -42.78 18.94
C GLN A 395 0.93 -44.20 18.37
N ASP A 396 0.13 -44.42 17.32
CA ASP A 396 0.06 -45.68 16.58
C ASP A 396 1.38 -45.99 15.86
N LEU A 397 2.02 -44.97 15.28
CA LEU A 397 3.34 -45.10 14.67
C LEU A 397 4.40 -45.47 15.72
N ALA A 398 4.38 -44.81 16.88
CA ALA A 398 5.29 -45.08 17.99
C ALA A 398 5.10 -46.52 18.53
N GLN A 399 3.86 -47.00 18.64
CA GLN A 399 3.58 -48.39 19.01
C GLN A 399 4.07 -49.39 17.96
N SER A 400 3.87 -49.09 16.67
CA SER A 400 4.34 -49.93 15.57
C SER A 400 5.87 -50.05 15.55
N VAL A 401 6.56 -48.93 15.78
CA VAL A 401 8.02 -48.88 15.91
C VAL A 401 8.50 -49.65 17.15
N ALA A 402 7.83 -49.50 18.30
CA ALA A 402 8.16 -50.26 19.50
C ALA A 402 7.98 -51.78 19.31
N GLN A 403 6.91 -52.21 18.61
CA GLN A 403 6.69 -53.60 18.26
C GLN A 403 7.78 -54.15 17.32
N LEU A 404 8.14 -53.41 16.27
CA LEU A 404 9.22 -53.81 15.36
C LEU A 404 10.56 -53.93 16.09
N THR A 405 10.84 -53.01 17.02
CA THR A 405 12.06 -53.05 17.84
C THR A 405 12.10 -54.29 18.74
N ALA A 406 10.97 -54.63 19.36
CA ALA A 406 10.84 -55.84 20.18
C ALA A 406 10.99 -57.12 19.36
N GLN A 407 10.42 -57.17 18.15
CA GLN A 407 10.58 -58.30 17.22
C GLN A 407 12.04 -58.47 16.77
N LEU A 408 12.73 -57.37 16.45
CA LEU A 408 14.16 -57.41 16.10
C LEU A 408 15.02 -57.90 17.27
N ALA A 409 14.73 -57.44 18.48
CA ALA A 409 15.43 -57.89 19.69
C ALA A 409 15.25 -59.40 19.91
N GLN A 410 14.02 -59.92 19.76
CA GLN A 410 13.73 -61.35 19.82
C GLN A 410 14.44 -62.15 18.73
N ALA A 411 14.45 -61.66 17.48
CA ALA A 411 15.16 -62.30 16.39
C ALA A 411 16.67 -62.38 16.65
N SER A 412 17.25 -61.32 17.21
CA SER A 412 18.68 -61.32 17.59
C SER A 412 18.99 -62.31 18.72
N ALA A 413 18.12 -62.39 19.74
CA ALA A 413 18.27 -63.33 20.85
C ALA A 413 18.15 -64.78 20.38
N HIS A 414 17.24 -65.04 19.45
CA HIS A 414 17.08 -66.36 18.82
C HIS A 414 18.32 -66.77 18.01
N GLN A 415 18.92 -65.83 17.26
CA GLN A 415 20.17 -66.09 16.53
C GLN A 415 21.36 -66.35 17.46
N GLN A 416 21.46 -65.66 18.59
CA GLN A 416 22.48 -65.94 19.60
C GLN A 416 22.31 -67.34 20.20
N GLY A 417 21.07 -67.76 20.48
CA GLY A 417 20.77 -69.12 20.93
C GLY A 417 21.19 -70.19 19.90
N LEU A 418 20.91 -69.97 18.62
CA LEU A 418 21.35 -70.85 17.52
C LEU A 418 22.89 -70.92 17.40
N ALA A 419 23.59 -69.80 17.60
CA ALA A 419 25.05 -69.77 17.59
C ALA A 419 25.65 -70.55 18.77
N GLU A 420 25.06 -70.45 19.96
CA GLU A 420 25.45 -71.25 21.12
C GLU A 420 25.17 -72.74 20.91
N GLU A 421 24.03 -73.08 20.30
CA GLU A 421 23.67 -74.46 19.98
C GLU A 421 24.61 -75.07 18.94
N MET A 422 24.95 -74.34 17.87
CA MET A 422 25.98 -74.74 16.90
C MET A 422 27.35 -74.93 17.56
N SER A 423 27.74 -74.06 18.49
CA SER A 423 29.00 -74.20 19.23
C SER A 423 29.01 -75.47 20.10
N ARG A 424 27.87 -75.80 20.73
CA ARG A 424 27.69 -77.08 21.43
C ARG A 424 27.73 -78.28 20.49
N THR A 425 27.10 -78.21 19.32
CA THR A 425 27.16 -79.32 18.35
C THR A 425 28.58 -79.50 17.79
N THR A 426 29.28 -78.40 17.54
CA THR A 426 30.66 -78.40 17.03
C THR A 426 31.62 -78.99 18.06
N SER A 427 31.49 -78.60 19.33
CA SER A 427 32.28 -79.20 20.42
C SER A 427 31.94 -80.67 20.65
N GLN A 428 30.69 -81.09 20.50
CA GLN A 428 30.30 -82.51 20.51
C GLN A 428 30.93 -83.28 19.33
N MET A 429 30.88 -82.75 18.11
CA MET A 429 31.55 -83.35 16.95
C MET A 429 33.07 -83.45 17.16
N ALA A 430 33.71 -82.41 17.71
CA ALA A 430 35.13 -82.44 18.04
C ALA A 430 35.45 -83.54 19.07
N SER A 431 34.57 -83.72 20.07
CA SER A 431 34.73 -84.79 21.06
C SER A 431 34.55 -86.19 20.46
N LEU A 432 33.63 -86.37 19.51
CA LEU A 432 33.42 -87.63 18.77
C LEU A 432 34.58 -87.95 17.83
N LEU A 433 35.13 -86.94 17.15
CA LEU A 433 36.36 -87.07 16.35
C LEU A 433 37.55 -87.50 17.22
N THR A 434 37.66 -86.93 18.42
CA THR A 434 38.72 -87.32 19.37
C THR A 434 38.51 -88.75 19.89
N ALA A 435 37.27 -89.16 20.16
CA ALA A 435 36.93 -90.52 20.59
C ALA A 435 37.20 -91.57 19.49
N THR A 436 36.86 -91.26 18.24
CA THR A 436 37.14 -92.13 17.08
C THR A 436 38.63 -92.25 16.81
N GLN A 437 39.41 -91.16 16.93
CA GLN A 437 40.88 -91.22 16.86
C GLN A 437 41.48 -92.10 17.97
N ARG A 438 40.95 -92.03 19.21
CA ARG A 438 41.38 -92.91 20.31
C ARG A 438 41.07 -94.38 20.04
N LEU A 439 39.89 -94.69 19.51
CA LEU A 439 39.53 -96.06 19.12
C LEU A 439 40.44 -96.58 18.00
N GLN A 440 40.75 -95.74 17.01
CA GLN A 440 41.67 -96.10 15.93
C GLN A 440 43.10 -96.33 16.46
N ALA A 441 43.57 -95.52 17.42
CA ALA A 441 44.85 -95.74 18.09
C ALA A 441 44.87 -97.04 18.91
N GLN A 442 43.77 -97.36 19.61
CA GLN A 442 43.64 -98.63 20.34
C GLN A 442 43.62 -99.85 19.40
N LEU A 443 42.87 -99.77 18.29
CA LEU A 443 42.87 -100.81 17.25
C LEU A 443 44.26 -100.98 16.64
N THR A 444 44.98 -99.89 16.38
CA THR A 444 46.36 -99.95 15.87
C THR A 444 47.31 -100.60 16.87
N MET A 445 47.14 -100.33 18.18
CA MET A 445 47.89 -101.03 19.22
C MET A 445 47.54 -102.51 19.32
N LEU A 446 46.27 -102.89 19.20
CA LEU A 446 45.81 -104.29 19.18
C LEU A 446 46.38 -105.06 17.98
N VAL A 447 46.38 -104.45 16.79
CA VAL A 447 47.00 -105.02 15.59
C VAL A 447 48.51 -105.15 15.75
N ARG A 448 49.18 -104.18 16.39
CA ARG A 448 50.62 -104.25 16.69
C ARG A 448 50.95 -105.32 17.73
N GLN A 449 50.06 -105.55 18.71
CA GLN A 449 50.21 -106.59 19.72
C GLN A 449 49.98 -108.00 19.15
N GLN A 450 49.12 -108.15 18.14
CA GLN A 450 49.01 -109.40 17.36
C GLN A 450 50.18 -109.60 16.37
N SER A 451 50.73 -108.53 15.80
CA SER A 451 51.87 -108.58 14.87
C SER A 451 53.23 -108.81 15.56
N GLY A 452 53.33 -108.66 16.88
CA GLY A 452 54.55 -108.93 17.65
C GLY A 452 54.86 -110.42 17.87
N ASN A 453 53.98 -111.35 17.46
CA ASN A 453 54.11 -112.78 17.76
C ASN A 453 54.51 -113.67 16.57
N ARG A 454 54.81 -113.10 15.40
CA ARG A 454 55.39 -113.84 14.27
C ARG A 454 56.27 -112.93 13.43
N HIS A 455 57.59 -112.99 13.63
CA HIS A 455 58.58 -112.85 12.56
C HIS A 455 59.91 -113.50 12.99
N GLY A 456 60.08 -114.77 12.62
CA GLY A 456 61.33 -115.26 12.07
C GLY A 456 61.34 -114.93 10.57
N LYS A 457 62.35 -114.16 10.16
CA LYS A 457 62.78 -113.80 8.79
C LYS A 457 63.13 -115.04 7.93
N PRO A 458 63.59 -114.90 6.66
CA PRO A 458 63.36 -113.87 5.62
C PRO A 458 63.19 -114.47 4.19
N ILE A 459 62.59 -113.73 3.22
CA ILE A 459 62.98 -113.81 1.79
C ILE A 459 62.90 -112.40 1.16
N THR A 460 63.80 -112.20 0.20
CA THR A 460 64.40 -111.04 -0.48
C THR A 460 63.51 -110.20 -1.44
N SER A 461 63.71 -108.87 -1.42
CA SER A 461 63.95 -107.85 -2.50
C SER A 461 63.38 -107.99 -3.94
N PRO A 462 63.41 -106.92 -4.78
CA PRO A 462 63.23 -105.47 -4.57
C PRO A 462 62.41 -104.78 -5.72
N LEU A 463 62.48 -103.44 -5.79
CA LEU A 463 62.01 -102.48 -6.84
C LEU A 463 60.55 -102.01 -6.70
N ALA A 464 60.18 -100.76 -6.96
CA ALA A 464 60.81 -99.43 -7.06
C ALA A 464 59.65 -98.48 -7.46
N ASP A 465 59.67 -97.22 -6.98
CA ASP A 465 59.16 -95.99 -7.63
C ASP A 465 57.71 -95.98 -8.20
N GLN A 466 56.88 -94.96 -8.13
CA GLN A 466 57.08 -93.52 -8.04
C GLN A 466 55.69 -92.86 -7.86
N GLU A 467 55.72 -91.69 -7.24
CA GLU A 467 54.84 -90.51 -7.38
C GLU A 467 53.58 -90.61 -8.27
N ASN A 468 52.41 -90.29 -7.69
CA ASN A 468 51.75 -88.98 -7.88
C ASN A 468 50.66 -88.73 -6.82
#